data_AF-A0AAT9H3G4-F1
#
_entry.id   AF-A0AAT9H3G4-F1
#
_cell.length_a   1.000
_cell.length_b   1.000
_cell.length_c   1.000
_cell.angle_alpha   90.00
_cell.angle_beta   90.00
_cell.angle_gamma   90.00
#
_symmetry.space_group_name_H-M   'P 1'
#
loop_
_entity.id
_entity.type
_entity.pdbx_description
1 polymer ?
#
loop_
_entity_poly.entity_id
_entity_poly.type
_entity_poly.pdbx_seq_one_letter_code
_entity_poly.pdbx_strand_id
1 'polypeptide(L)'
;MKSIILKAVILFIVFSVSCGKEKNAVIEVENVIKSAEILTFKDLSNQQKQQLEYCCSYYQSNWHDGISFKKENAYFVKAKIDNNLLASLTESNTFSKTELLNYGNTYLYGKYHNRWGFIGDENDTIFETEKFEGHRIIEITRNGNIDEVIVGPLVEKPKKMYIEISDSKNYPNLTPEYIIASSSSKN
;
A
#
# COMPACT_ATOMS: atom_id res chain seq x y z
N MET A 1 -67.98 -45.25 -0.25
CA MET A 1 -68.53 -43.86 -0.33
C MET A 1 -68.37 -43.19 1.01
N LYS A 2 -67.99 -41.89 1.01
CA LYS A 2 -67.67 -40.97 2.14
C LYS A 2 -66.21 -41.11 2.63
N SER A 3 -65.29 -40.26 2.13
CA SER A 3 -65.02 -38.85 2.47
C SER A 3 -64.00 -38.74 3.61
N ILE A 4 -62.78 -38.29 3.29
CA ILE A 4 -61.97 -37.51 4.24
C ILE A 4 -61.37 -36.33 3.47
N ILE A 5 -61.72 -35.15 3.99
CA ILE A 5 -61.46 -33.82 3.49
C ILE A 5 -60.05 -33.38 3.93
N LEU A 6 -59.30 -32.88 2.95
CA LEU A 6 -58.33 -31.78 2.97
C LEU A 6 -58.14 -31.03 4.31
N LYS A 7 -56.91 -31.02 4.86
CA LYS A 7 -56.34 -29.83 5.55
C LYS A 7 -54.82 -29.78 5.34
N ALA A 8 -54.41 -28.86 4.46
CA ALA A 8 -53.07 -28.31 4.44
C ALA A 8 -52.84 -27.52 5.74
N VAL A 9 -51.72 -27.76 6.42
CA VAL A 9 -51.21 -26.89 7.48
C VAL A 9 -49.80 -26.50 7.08
N ILE A 10 -49.73 -25.29 6.53
CA ILE A 10 -48.54 -24.44 6.38
C ILE A 10 -48.14 -23.94 7.78
N LEU A 11 -46.84 -23.62 7.98
CA LEU A 11 -46.15 -22.98 9.12
C LEU A 11 -45.25 -23.96 9.91
N PHE A 12 -44.00 -23.67 10.26
CA PHE A 12 -43.29 -22.40 10.41
C PHE A 12 -41.79 -22.67 10.10
N ILE A 13 -41.23 -22.07 9.04
CA ILE A 13 -39.78 -21.94 8.92
C ILE A 13 -39.39 -20.79 9.84
N VAL A 14 -38.92 -21.12 11.03
CA VAL A 14 -38.23 -20.16 11.90
C VAL A 14 -36.90 -19.87 11.22
N PHE A 15 -36.89 -18.86 10.34
CA PHE A 15 -35.67 -18.14 10.01
C PHE A 15 -35.25 -17.43 11.30
N SER A 16 -34.48 -18.14 12.12
CA SER A 16 -33.65 -17.52 13.13
C SER A 16 -32.70 -16.61 12.37
N VAL A 17 -33.07 -15.33 12.31
CA VAL A 17 -32.20 -14.20 12.01
C VAL A 17 -31.08 -14.28 13.04
N SER A 18 -30.04 -15.05 12.70
CA SER A 18 -28.76 -14.95 13.35
C SER A 18 -28.23 -13.60 12.93
N CYS A 19 -28.61 -12.58 13.70
CA CYS A 19 -27.91 -11.30 13.76
C CYS A 19 -26.54 -11.60 14.40
N GLY A 20 -25.72 -12.34 13.65
CA GLY A 20 -24.31 -12.44 13.92
C GLY A 20 -23.78 -11.05 13.71
N LYS A 21 -23.52 -10.34 14.81
CA LYS A 21 -22.50 -9.28 14.79
C LYS A 21 -21.29 -9.94 14.16
N GLU A 22 -20.97 -9.59 12.92
CA GLU A 22 -19.68 -9.92 12.33
C GLU A 22 -18.66 -9.46 13.36
N LYS A 23 -18.02 -10.44 14.01
CA LYS A 23 -16.80 -10.16 14.72
C LYS A 23 -15.86 -9.72 13.62
N ASN A 24 -15.66 -8.41 13.48
CA ASN A 24 -14.59 -7.89 12.65
C ASN A 24 -13.34 -8.65 13.09
N ALA A 25 -12.84 -9.51 12.21
CA ALA A 25 -11.59 -10.20 12.45
C ALA A 25 -10.56 -9.12 12.79
N VAL A 26 -9.73 -9.36 13.81
CA VAL A 26 -8.65 -8.43 14.14
C VAL A 26 -7.80 -8.33 12.89
N ILE A 27 -7.75 -7.14 12.31
CA ILE A 27 -6.97 -6.89 11.11
C ILE A 27 -5.54 -6.64 11.54
N GLU A 28 -4.65 -7.46 11.02
CA GLU A 28 -3.21 -7.39 11.25
C GLU A 28 -2.60 -6.36 10.30
N VAL A 29 -2.82 -5.08 10.58
CA VAL A 29 -2.33 -3.94 9.78
C VAL A 29 -0.82 -4.00 9.57
N GLU A 30 -0.10 -4.39 10.62
CA GLU A 30 1.34 -4.59 10.63
C GLU A 30 1.81 -5.62 9.60
N ASN A 31 0.92 -6.49 9.15
CA ASN A 31 1.21 -7.52 8.15
C ASN A 31 1.00 -7.05 6.71
N VAL A 32 0.64 -5.79 6.46
CA VAL A 32 0.61 -5.25 5.09
C VAL A 32 2.01 -5.17 4.50
N ILE A 33 2.95 -4.56 5.23
CA ILE A 33 4.34 -4.44 4.79
C ILE A 33 5.11 -5.60 5.39
N LYS A 34 5.37 -6.65 4.60
CA LYS A 34 6.02 -7.88 5.08
C LYS A 34 7.51 -7.69 5.32
N SER A 35 8.16 -6.88 4.50
CA SER A 35 9.58 -6.57 4.59
C SER A 35 9.91 -5.30 3.82
N ALA A 36 10.96 -4.61 4.24
CA ALA A 36 11.55 -3.48 3.52
C ALA A 36 13.08 -3.52 3.63
N GLU A 37 13.77 -3.27 2.53
CA GLU A 37 15.23 -3.14 2.48
C GLU A 37 15.64 -1.84 1.79
N ILE A 38 16.68 -1.20 2.32
CA ILE A 38 17.26 0.00 1.73
C ILE A 38 18.21 -0.42 0.62
N LEU A 39 18.00 0.15 -0.56
CA LEU A 39 18.88 0.04 -1.71
C LEU A 39 19.56 1.38 -1.97
N THR A 40 20.69 1.33 -2.66
CA THR A 40 21.37 2.47 -3.28
C THR A 40 21.27 2.39 -4.78
N PHE A 41 21.65 3.47 -5.48
CA PHE A 41 21.66 3.49 -6.95
C PHE A 41 22.47 2.34 -7.56
N LYS A 42 23.52 1.87 -6.87
CA LYS A 42 24.37 0.76 -7.37
C LYS A 42 23.61 -0.55 -7.44
N ASP A 43 22.69 -0.78 -6.50
CA ASP A 43 21.93 -2.01 -6.36
C ASP A 43 20.81 -2.15 -7.41
N LEU A 44 20.48 -1.06 -8.11
CA LEU A 44 19.47 -1.04 -9.16
C LEU A 44 19.95 -1.74 -10.45
N SER A 45 19.03 -2.39 -11.15
CA SER A 45 19.25 -2.95 -12.50
C SER A 45 19.46 -1.84 -13.53
N ASN A 46 20.01 -2.19 -14.70
CA ASN A 46 20.20 -1.23 -15.78
C ASN A 46 18.87 -0.63 -16.27
N GLN A 47 17.80 -1.43 -16.31
CA GLN A 47 16.46 -0.98 -16.68
C GLN A 47 15.90 0.01 -15.65
N GLN A 48 16.06 -0.27 -14.36
CA GLN A 48 15.64 0.64 -13.28
C GLN A 48 16.44 1.96 -13.34
N LYS A 49 17.76 1.88 -13.60
CA LYS A 49 18.63 3.06 -13.77
C LYS A 49 18.23 3.94 -14.96
N GLN A 50 17.79 3.34 -16.06
CA GLN A 50 17.30 4.07 -17.24
C GLN A 50 16.05 4.90 -16.93
N GLN A 51 15.14 4.40 -16.08
CA GLN A 51 13.98 5.19 -15.65
C GLN A 51 14.34 6.45 -14.85
N LEU A 52 15.57 6.52 -14.34
CA LEU A 52 16.12 7.64 -13.58
C LEU A 52 17.02 8.54 -14.46
N GLU A 53 16.97 8.43 -15.79
CA GLU A 53 17.75 9.28 -16.69
C GLU A 53 17.41 10.76 -16.48
N TYR A 54 16.11 11.08 -16.44
CA TYR A 54 15.57 12.44 -16.28
C TYR A 54 14.92 12.65 -14.90
N CYS A 55 15.63 12.28 -13.83
CA CYS A 55 15.37 12.69 -12.45
C CYS A 55 16.44 13.73 -12.03
N CYS A 56 16.63 14.18 -10.79
CA CYS A 56 15.99 13.88 -9.52
C CYS A 56 15.83 15.22 -8.80
N SER A 57 14.61 15.55 -8.37
CA SER A 57 14.34 16.75 -7.57
C SER A 57 13.41 16.40 -6.41
N TYR A 58 13.47 17.16 -5.34
CA TYR A 58 12.54 17.07 -4.21
C TYR A 58 11.95 18.45 -3.89
N TYR A 59 10.81 18.48 -3.22
CA TYR A 59 10.02 19.71 -3.04
C TYR A 59 9.75 19.95 -1.55
N GLN A 60 10.45 20.92 -0.95
CA GLN A 60 10.35 21.19 0.50
C GLN A 60 9.13 22.04 0.89
N SER A 61 8.79 23.04 0.08
CA SER A 61 7.86 24.09 0.46
C SER A 61 6.79 24.37 -0.58
N ASN A 62 7.11 24.25 -1.88
CA ASN A 62 6.15 24.36 -2.96
C ASN A 62 6.59 23.55 -4.19
N TRP A 63 5.67 23.32 -5.11
CA TRP A 63 5.89 22.46 -6.27
C TRP A 63 6.74 23.08 -7.39
N HIS A 64 6.98 24.40 -7.33
CA HIS A 64 7.75 25.14 -8.34
C HIS A 64 9.25 25.10 -8.05
N ASP A 65 9.63 25.08 -6.77
CA ASP A 65 11.01 25.22 -6.31
C ASP A 65 11.64 23.85 -6.00
N GLY A 66 11.69 22.99 -7.02
CA GLY A 66 12.33 21.68 -6.90
C GLY A 66 13.85 21.81 -6.69
N ILE A 67 14.37 21.18 -5.65
CA ILE A 67 15.81 21.12 -5.37
C ILE A 67 16.38 19.87 -6.03
N SER A 68 17.27 20.04 -6.99
CA SER A 68 17.89 18.92 -7.69
C SER A 68 18.94 18.21 -6.84
N PHE A 69 19.02 16.89 -6.99
CA PHE A 69 20.05 16.06 -6.35
C PHE A 69 20.55 14.97 -7.29
N LYS A 70 21.73 14.42 -7.00
CA LYS A 70 22.33 13.35 -7.80
C LYS A 70 21.67 12.02 -7.47
N LYS A 71 21.18 11.32 -8.49
CA LYS A 71 20.57 9.99 -8.35
C LYS A 71 21.53 8.96 -7.74
N GLU A 72 22.83 9.12 -7.96
CA GLU A 72 23.87 8.26 -7.40
C GLU A 72 23.98 8.35 -5.87
N ASN A 73 23.50 9.46 -5.28
CA ASN A 73 23.43 9.68 -3.83
C ASN A 73 22.07 9.32 -3.23
N ALA A 74 21.10 8.91 -4.06
CA ALA A 74 19.75 8.62 -3.63
C ALA A 74 19.65 7.25 -2.95
N TYR A 75 18.69 7.15 -2.04
CA TYR A 75 18.23 5.89 -1.48
C TYR A 75 16.96 5.42 -2.17
N PHE A 76 16.72 4.12 -2.12
CA PHE A 76 15.50 3.48 -2.60
C PHE A 76 15.07 2.46 -1.55
N VAL A 77 13.78 2.14 -1.52
CA VAL A 77 13.26 1.09 -0.65
C VAL A 77 12.63 0.02 -1.50
N LYS A 78 13.13 -1.20 -1.37
CA LYS A 78 12.51 -2.38 -1.93
C LYS A 78 11.67 -3.06 -0.86
N ALA A 79 10.38 -3.21 -1.11
CA ALA A 79 9.41 -3.70 -0.15
C ALA A 79 8.60 -4.88 -0.70
N LYS A 80 8.14 -5.74 0.21
CA LYS A 80 7.15 -6.79 -0.08
C LYS A 80 5.85 -6.43 0.60
N ILE A 81 4.80 -6.28 -0.20
CA ILE A 81 3.49 -5.80 0.24
C ILE A 81 2.46 -6.91 0.06
N ASP A 82 1.67 -7.18 1.09
CA ASP A 82 0.47 -8.00 0.99
C ASP A 82 -0.62 -7.21 0.26
N ASN A 83 -0.67 -7.37 -1.06
CA ASN A 83 -1.54 -6.59 -1.94
C ASN A 83 -3.03 -6.83 -1.63
N ASN A 84 -3.37 -8.04 -1.21
CA ASN A 84 -4.73 -8.46 -0.95
C ASN A 84 -5.22 -7.90 0.38
N LEU A 85 -4.36 -7.89 1.40
CA LEU A 85 -4.64 -7.20 2.65
C LEU A 85 -4.74 -5.69 2.41
N LEU A 86 -3.76 -5.06 1.75
CA LEU A 86 -3.80 -3.63 1.46
C LEU A 86 -5.08 -3.23 0.70
N ALA A 87 -5.44 -3.95 -0.36
CA ALA A 87 -6.68 -3.69 -1.11
C ALA A 87 -7.95 -3.85 -0.26
N SER A 88 -7.94 -4.70 0.77
CA SER A 88 -9.05 -4.82 1.72
C SER A 88 -9.14 -3.62 2.66
N LEU A 89 -8.00 -3.02 3.00
CA LEU A 89 -7.93 -1.81 3.83
C LEU A 89 -8.31 -0.56 3.03
N THR A 90 -7.90 -0.50 1.76
CA THR A 90 -8.20 0.61 0.83
C THR A 90 -9.61 0.56 0.24
N GLU A 91 -10.32 -0.56 0.36
CA GLU A 91 -11.68 -0.67 -0.19
C GLU A 91 -12.57 0.46 0.33
N SER A 92 -13.24 1.15 -0.60
CA SER A 92 -14.10 2.29 -0.30
C SER A 92 -15.45 2.18 -1.01
N ASN A 93 -16.31 3.18 -0.83
CA ASN A 93 -17.58 3.23 -1.56
C ASN A 93 -17.37 3.53 -3.06
N THR A 94 -16.21 4.10 -3.42
CA THR A 94 -15.85 4.46 -4.78
C THR A 94 -15.07 3.34 -5.47
N PHE A 95 -14.22 2.63 -4.71
CA PHE A 95 -13.30 1.63 -5.26
C PHE A 95 -13.48 0.29 -4.56
N SER A 96 -13.90 -0.73 -5.29
CA SER A 96 -13.97 -2.09 -4.75
C SER A 96 -12.60 -2.73 -4.68
N LYS A 97 -12.45 -3.69 -3.76
CA LYS A 97 -11.22 -4.49 -3.62
C LYS A 97 -10.81 -5.18 -4.93
N THR A 98 -11.78 -5.67 -5.69
CA THR A 98 -11.54 -6.35 -6.98
C THR A 98 -10.96 -5.39 -8.02
N GLU A 99 -11.48 -4.17 -8.10
CA GLU A 99 -10.95 -3.14 -9.01
C GLU A 99 -9.52 -2.75 -8.64
N LEU A 100 -9.27 -2.56 -7.34
CA LEU A 100 -7.95 -2.25 -6.79
C LEU A 100 -6.88 -3.28 -7.18
N LEU A 101 -7.26 -4.55 -7.31
CA LEU A 101 -6.34 -5.63 -7.69
C LEU A 101 -6.24 -5.87 -9.20
N ASN A 102 -7.29 -5.57 -9.98
CA ASN A 102 -7.37 -6.01 -11.39
C ASN A 102 -6.93 -4.95 -12.41
N TYR A 103 -6.92 -3.65 -12.08
CA TYR A 103 -6.55 -2.60 -13.02
C TYR A 103 -5.03 -2.38 -13.19
N GLY A 104 -4.27 -3.47 -13.21
CA GLY A 104 -2.81 -3.45 -13.28
C GLY A 104 -2.17 -3.22 -11.91
N ASN A 105 -0.89 -3.57 -11.80
CA ASN A 105 -0.21 -3.62 -10.50
C ASN A 105 -0.10 -2.23 -9.84
N THR A 106 0.05 -1.17 -10.65
CA THR A 106 0.19 0.20 -10.15
C THR A 106 -1.11 0.80 -9.67
N TYR A 107 -2.29 0.27 -10.02
CA TYR A 107 -3.56 0.90 -9.67
C TYR A 107 -3.80 0.93 -8.15
N LEU A 108 -3.38 -0.11 -7.44
CA LEU A 108 -3.42 -0.12 -5.97
C LEU A 108 -2.52 0.96 -5.34
N TYR A 109 -1.52 1.46 -6.06
CA TYR A 109 -0.51 2.38 -5.56
C TYR A 109 -0.51 3.66 -6.38
N GLY A 110 -1.19 4.68 -5.88
CA GLY A 110 -1.33 5.95 -6.55
C GLY A 110 -1.97 6.97 -5.64
N LYS A 111 -1.80 8.25 -5.97
CA LYS A 111 -2.19 9.38 -5.12
C LYS A 111 -3.65 9.40 -4.64
N TYR A 112 -4.54 8.66 -5.30
CA TYR A 112 -5.97 8.58 -4.95
C TYR A 112 -6.35 7.35 -4.12
N HIS A 113 -5.41 6.41 -3.93
CA HIS A 113 -5.66 5.14 -3.25
C HIS A 113 -4.73 4.96 -2.07
N ASN A 114 -3.43 4.91 -2.36
CA ASN A 114 -2.37 4.64 -1.40
C ASN A 114 -1.13 5.43 -1.77
N ARG A 115 -0.62 6.24 -0.84
CA ARG A 115 0.57 7.08 -1.02
C ARG A 115 1.69 6.58 -0.11
N TRP A 116 2.90 6.54 -0.65
CA TRP A 116 4.09 6.16 0.12
C TRP A 116 4.55 7.34 0.97
N GLY A 117 5.02 7.05 2.17
CA GLY A 117 5.79 7.99 2.96
C GLY A 117 6.95 7.32 3.68
N PHE A 118 7.96 8.13 3.99
CA PHE A 118 9.18 7.66 4.63
C PHE A 118 9.60 8.63 5.71
N ILE A 119 10.12 8.11 6.82
CA ILE A 119 10.68 8.91 7.90
C ILE A 119 12.20 8.73 7.90
N GLY A 120 12.92 9.86 7.90
CA GLY A 120 14.38 9.93 7.88
C GLY A 120 15.01 9.79 9.27
N ASP A 121 16.30 10.15 9.35
CA ASP A 121 17.08 9.99 10.57
C ASP A 121 16.66 10.94 11.70
N GLU A 122 16.18 12.14 11.34
CA GLU A 122 15.74 13.21 12.24
C GLU A 122 14.27 13.05 12.69
N ASN A 123 13.65 11.90 12.35
CA ASN A 123 12.24 11.61 12.58
C ASN A 123 11.27 12.53 11.80
N ASP A 124 11.78 13.24 10.80
CA ASP A 124 11.00 14.02 9.84
C ASP A 124 10.62 13.19 8.62
N THR A 125 9.51 13.58 7.98
CA THR A 125 9.09 12.98 6.70
C THR A 125 10.05 13.37 5.60
N ILE A 126 10.59 12.37 4.90
CA ILE A 126 11.46 12.59 3.75
C ILE A 126 10.65 13.26 2.64
N PHE A 127 11.19 14.34 2.08
CA PHE A 127 10.51 15.10 1.04
C PHE A 127 10.20 14.25 -0.20
N GLU A 128 9.01 14.47 -0.72
CA GLU A 128 8.51 13.84 -1.94
C GLU A 128 9.34 14.24 -3.16
N THR A 129 9.51 13.30 -4.07
CA THR A 129 10.38 13.45 -5.25
C THR A 129 9.60 13.51 -6.57
N GLU A 130 8.28 13.31 -6.51
CA GLU A 130 7.33 13.54 -7.60
C GLU A 130 6.32 14.59 -7.19
N LYS A 131 6.28 15.66 -7.98
CA LYS A 131 5.47 16.86 -7.77
C LYS A 131 3.99 16.60 -7.41
N PHE A 132 3.39 15.56 -7.97
CA PHE A 132 1.96 15.25 -7.79
C PHE A 132 1.70 13.82 -7.30
N GLU A 133 2.67 12.93 -7.44
CA GLU A 133 2.51 11.49 -7.19
C GLU A 133 3.20 11.05 -5.89
N GLY A 134 3.90 11.96 -5.20
CA GLY A 134 4.58 11.68 -3.93
C GLY A 134 5.97 11.11 -4.15
N HIS A 135 6.20 9.87 -3.72
CA HIS A 135 7.42 9.15 -4.07
C HIS A 135 7.20 8.26 -5.29
N ARG A 136 8.14 8.33 -6.24
CA ARG A 136 8.10 7.53 -7.47
C ARG A 136 8.19 6.03 -7.16
N ILE A 137 7.37 5.23 -7.84
CA ILE A 137 7.53 3.78 -7.94
C ILE A 137 8.36 3.50 -9.20
N ILE A 138 9.49 2.82 -9.04
CA ILE A 138 10.40 2.46 -10.15
C ILE A 138 10.01 1.11 -10.76
N GLU A 139 9.59 0.19 -9.90
CA GLU A 139 9.20 -1.14 -10.35
C GLU A 139 8.15 -1.70 -9.40
N ILE A 140 7.22 -2.46 -10.00
CA ILE A 140 6.30 -3.30 -9.28
C ILE A 140 6.12 -4.63 -9.99
N THR A 141 6.37 -5.72 -9.26
CA THR A 141 6.14 -7.09 -9.73
C THR A 141 5.18 -7.79 -8.79
N ARG A 142 4.12 -8.38 -9.33
CA ARG A 142 3.10 -9.11 -8.57
C ARG A 142 3.34 -10.61 -8.66
N ASN A 143 3.39 -11.27 -7.51
CA ASN A 143 3.41 -12.73 -7.40
C ASN A 143 2.33 -13.18 -6.42
N GLY A 144 1.15 -13.54 -6.96
CA GLY A 144 -0.03 -13.86 -6.16
C GLY A 144 -0.44 -12.67 -5.29
N ASN A 145 -0.48 -12.88 -3.98
CA ASN A 145 -0.89 -11.86 -3.00
C ASN A 145 0.25 -10.93 -2.58
N ILE A 146 1.46 -11.10 -3.12
CA ILE A 146 2.62 -10.29 -2.75
C ILE A 146 3.04 -9.43 -3.94
N ASP A 147 3.09 -8.12 -3.72
CA ASP A 147 3.75 -7.19 -4.63
C ASP A 147 5.16 -6.91 -4.11
N GLU A 148 6.16 -7.07 -4.96
CA GLU A 148 7.50 -6.57 -4.74
C GLU A 148 7.61 -5.19 -5.42
N VAL A 149 7.86 -4.15 -4.63
CA VAL A 149 7.82 -2.75 -5.06
C VAL A 149 9.15 -2.08 -4.77
N ILE A 150 9.67 -1.29 -5.71
CA ILE A 150 10.83 -0.41 -5.48
C ILE A 150 10.35 1.04 -5.55
N VAL A 151 10.53 1.77 -4.45
CA VAL A 151 10.11 3.16 -4.31
C VAL A 151 11.33 4.05 -4.08
N GLY A 152 11.35 5.20 -4.74
CA GLY A 152 12.43 6.17 -4.71
C GLY A 152 12.56 6.89 -6.05
N PRO A 153 13.47 7.85 -6.19
CA PRO A 153 14.59 8.18 -5.31
C PRO A 153 14.16 8.88 -4.01
N LEU A 154 14.92 8.68 -2.94
CA LEU A 154 14.81 9.38 -1.65
C LEU A 154 16.09 10.16 -1.37
N VAL A 155 15.94 11.38 -0.87
CA VAL A 155 17.06 12.32 -0.61
C VAL A 155 17.82 12.02 0.68
N GLU A 156 17.19 11.26 1.57
CA GLU A 156 17.71 10.87 2.87
C GLU A 156 17.53 9.38 3.08
N LYS A 157 18.30 8.83 4.01
CA LYS A 157 18.21 7.41 4.36
C LYS A 157 16.93 7.17 5.18
N PRO A 158 16.00 6.32 4.73
CA PRO A 158 14.77 6.06 5.48
C PRO A 158 15.01 5.09 6.64
N LYS A 159 14.44 5.40 7.81
CA LYS A 159 14.34 4.51 8.99
C LYS A 159 13.00 3.80 9.07
N LYS A 160 11.95 4.42 8.55
CA LYS A 160 10.59 3.88 8.55
C LYS A 160 9.96 4.15 7.19
N MET A 161 9.14 3.21 6.73
CA MET A 161 8.19 3.44 5.64
C MET A 161 6.76 3.29 6.15
N TYR A 162 5.84 3.97 5.49
CA TYR A 162 4.42 3.83 5.74
C TYR A 162 3.62 4.00 4.44
N ILE A 163 2.38 3.50 4.46
CA ILE A 163 1.42 3.65 3.36
C ILE A 163 0.24 4.46 3.90
N GLU A 164 0.05 5.66 3.38
CA GLU A 164 -1.13 6.47 3.66
C GLU A 164 -2.28 6.00 2.77
N ILE A 165 -3.36 5.51 3.39
CA ILE A 165 -4.57 5.10 2.69
C ILE A 165 -5.49 6.32 2.54
N SER A 166 -5.74 6.74 1.30
CA SER A 166 -6.47 7.99 1.01
C SER A 166 -7.95 7.92 1.36
N ASP A 167 -8.58 6.76 1.14
CA ASP A 167 -9.98 6.52 1.41
C ASP A 167 -10.19 5.06 1.86
N SER A 168 -11.06 4.85 2.83
CA SER A 168 -11.45 3.54 3.31
C SER A 168 -12.83 3.61 3.94
N LYS A 169 -13.75 2.75 3.47
CA LYS A 169 -15.10 2.68 4.06
C LYS A 169 -15.10 2.01 5.43
N ASN A 170 -14.13 1.14 5.68
CA ASN A 170 -14.10 0.28 6.86
C ASN A 170 -13.04 0.69 7.89
N TYR A 171 -11.94 1.32 7.45
CA TYR A 171 -10.76 1.60 8.27
C TYR A 171 -10.23 3.02 8.05
N PRO A 172 -10.99 4.06 8.42
CA PRO A 172 -10.53 5.44 8.26
C PRO A 172 -9.28 5.71 9.12
N ASN A 173 -8.33 6.48 8.58
CA ASN A 173 -7.09 6.91 9.24
C ASN A 173 -6.11 5.79 9.62
N LEU A 174 -6.19 4.64 8.95
CA LEU A 174 -5.28 3.52 9.17
C LEU A 174 -4.06 3.64 8.27
N THR A 175 -2.86 3.52 8.86
CA THR A 175 -1.59 3.70 8.17
C THR A 175 -0.70 2.51 8.47
N PRO A 176 -0.56 1.54 7.55
CA PRO A 176 0.43 0.48 7.71
C PRO A 176 1.84 1.05 7.73
N GLU A 177 2.66 0.60 8.68
CA GLU A 177 4.03 1.08 8.88
C GLU A 177 5.03 -0.08 9.01
N TYR A 178 6.29 0.18 8.68
CA TYR A 178 7.38 -0.78 8.87
C TYR A 178 8.69 -0.07 9.22
N ILE A 179 9.33 -0.52 10.30
CA ILE A 179 10.68 -0.08 10.67
C ILE A 179 11.69 -0.78 9.78
N ILE A 180 12.39 -0.01 8.96
CA ILE A 180 13.41 -0.51 8.06
C ILE A 180 14.66 -0.75 8.90
N ALA A 181 14.88 -1.99 9.30
CA ALA A 181 16.06 -2.34 10.09
C ALA A 181 17.31 -1.89 9.34
N SER A 182 18.10 -1.00 9.95
CA SER A 182 19.44 -0.73 9.45
C SER A 182 20.18 -2.06 9.51
N SER A 183 20.65 -2.56 8.37
CA SER A 183 21.69 -3.57 8.38
C SER A 183 22.87 -2.95 9.14
N SER A 184 22.97 -3.28 10.43
CA SER A 184 24.17 -3.05 11.21
C SER A 184 25.28 -3.73 10.42
N SER A 185 26.20 -2.93 9.91
CA SER A 185 27.41 -3.43 9.28
C SER A 185 27.99 -4.50 10.19
N LYS A 186 27.98 -5.75 9.73
CA LYS A 186 28.84 -6.75 10.34
C LYS A 186 30.26 -6.26 10.06
N ASN A 187 30.85 -5.58 11.04
CA ASN A 187 32.29 -5.36 11.13
C ASN A 187 32.98 -6.71 11.29
#